data_AF-A0A5D2M0R1-F1
#
_entry.id   AF-A0A5D2M0R1-F1
#
_cell.length_a   1.000
_cell.length_b   1.000
_cell.length_c   1.000
_cell.angle_alpha   90.00
_cell.angle_beta   90.00
_cell.angle_gamma   90.00
#
_symmetry.space_group_name_H-M   'P 1'
#
loop_
_entity.id
_entity.type
_entity.pdbx_description
1 polymer ?
#
loop_
_entity_poly.entity_id
_entity_poly.type
_entity_poly.pdbx_seq_one_letter_code
_entity_poly.pdbx_strand_id
1 'polypeptide(L)' 'MEAKMKKLSDLLSKTIEQTKENVVKKLALTYEEMEQECNEIMDGFAEGKDLVVSVMSAMGEEQICALKDIGPK' A
#
# COMPACT_ATOMS: atom_id res chain seq x y z
N MET A 1 -42.64 -0.88 -9.06
CA MET A 1 -41.51 0.01 -9.37
C MET A 1 -40.69 0.29 -8.11
N GLU A 2 -41.37 0.65 -7.03
CA GLU A 2 -40.82 0.92 -5.69
C GLU A 2 -39.90 -0.17 -5.13
N ALA A 3 -40.29 -1.46 -5.20
CA ALA A 3 -39.46 -2.57 -4.72
C ALA A 3 -38.12 -2.74 -5.45
N LYS A 4 -38.05 -2.36 -6.74
CA LYS A 4 -36.78 -2.39 -7.51
C LYS A 4 -35.87 -1.23 -7.08
N MET A 5 -36.47 -0.07 -6.81
CA MET A 5 -35.76 1.14 -6.37
C MET A 5 -35.16 0.94 -4.97
N LYS A 6 -35.91 0.30 -4.07
CA LYS A 6 -35.41 -0.07 -2.74
C LYS A 6 -34.22 -1.03 -2.80
N LYS A 7 -34.33 -2.11 -3.59
CA LYS A 7 -33.21 -3.05 -3.80
C LYS A 7 -31.96 -2.39 -4.38
N LEU A 8 -32.14 -1.44 -5.30
CA LEU A 8 -31.02 -0.68 -5.86
C LEU A 8 -30.33 0.19 -4.80
N SER A 9 -31.11 0.88 -3.97
CA SER A 9 -30.59 1.67 -2.86
C SER A 9 -29.78 0.82 -1.88
N ASP A 10 -30.33 -0.34 -1.49
CA ASP A 10 -29.66 -1.24 -0.55
C ASP A 10 -28.33 -1.76 -1.11
N LEU A 11 -28.29 -2.09 -2.41
CA LEU A 11 -27.09 -2.55 -3.09
C LEU A 11 -26.02 -1.46 -3.19
N LEU A 12 -26.43 -0.21 -3.50
CA LEU A 12 -25.52 0.93 -3.55
C LEU A 12 -24.92 1.22 -2.17
N SER A 13 -25.74 1.26 -1.12
CA SER A 13 -25.26 1.45 0.26
C SER A 13 -24.23 0.38 0.65
N LYS A 14 -24.55 -0.90 0.41
CA LYS A 14 -23.61 -2.00 0.66
C LYS A 14 -22.31 -1.84 -0.13
N THR A 15 -22.39 -1.47 -1.40
CA THR A 15 -21.22 -1.29 -2.25
C THR A 15 -20.34 -0.15 -1.75
N ILE A 16 -20.94 0.95 -1.31
CA ILE A 16 -20.23 2.10 -0.73
C ILE A 16 -19.51 1.69 0.56
N GLU A 17 -20.19 0.98 1.46
CA GLU A 17 -19.59 0.49 2.70
C GLU A 17 -18.42 -0.45 2.44
N GLN A 18 -18.59 -1.43 1.54
CA GLN A 18 -17.52 -2.34 1.15
C GLN A 18 -16.34 -1.59 0.50
N THR A 19 -16.61 -0.59 -0.34
CA THR A 19 -15.55 0.22 -0.96
C THR A 19 -14.76 0.97 0.10
N LYS A 20 -15.46 1.58 1.08
CA LYS A 20 -14.81 2.28 2.19
C LYS A 20 -13.92 1.35 3.00
N GLU A 21 -14.42 0.16 3.37
CA GLU A 21 -13.62 -0.83 4.09
C GLU A 21 -12.38 -1.27 3.29
N ASN A 22 -12.55 -1.50 1.99
CA ASN A 22 -11.45 -1.92 1.12
C ASN A 22 -10.39 -0.84 1.01
N VAL A 23 -10.77 0.44 0.90
CA VAL A 23 -9.83 1.57 0.89
C VAL A 23 -9.05 1.63 2.20
N VAL A 24 -9.72 1.54 3.35
CA VAL A 24 -9.05 1.57 4.66
C VAL A 24 -8.10 0.39 4.83
N LYS A 25 -8.52 -0.82 4.46
CA LYS A 25 -7.67 -2.02 4.53
C LYS A 25 -6.45 -1.89 3.62
N LYS A 26 -6.65 -1.41 2.39
CA LYS A 26 -5.54 -1.22 1.44
C LYS A 26 -4.53 -0.22 1.99
N LEU A 27 -4.98 0.92 2.50
CA LEU A 27 -4.10 1.92 3.10
C LEU A 27 -3.35 1.37 4.31
N ALA A 28 -4.01 0.62 5.20
CA ALA A 28 -3.36 0.01 6.35
C ALA A 28 -2.24 -0.97 5.95
N LEU A 29 -2.50 -1.84 4.97
CA LEU A 29 -1.49 -2.75 4.43
C LEU A 29 -0.31 -1.99 3.82
N THR A 30 -0.58 -0.93 3.06
CA THR A 30 0.48 -0.10 2.47
C THR A 30 1.37 0.56 3.53
N TYR A 31 0.81 1.00 4.67
CA TYR A 31 1.61 1.54 5.77
C TYR A 31 2.49 0.48 6.43
N GLU A 32 1.95 -0.71 6.69
CA GLU A 32 2.72 -1.83 7.27
C GLU A 32 3.85 -2.27 6.32
N GLU A 33 3.57 -2.38 5.01
CA GLU A 33 4.56 -2.68 3.98
C GLU A 33 5.68 -1.62 3.96
N MET A 34 5.33 -0.33 4.01
CA MET A 34 6.32 0.76 4.02
C MET A 34 7.19 0.75 5.27
N GLU A 35 6.62 0.42 6.44
CA GLU A 35 7.38 0.29 7.69
C GLU A 35 8.37 -0.88 7.62
N GLN A 36 7.96 -2.02 7.05
CA GLN A 36 8.84 -3.16 6.82
C GLN A 36 10.00 -2.82 5.89
N GLU A 37 9.73 -2.19 4.75
CA GLU A 37 10.76 -1.75 3.80
C GLU A 37 11.74 -0.76 4.44
N CYS A 38 11.25 0.16 5.29
CA CYS A 38 12.09 1.10 6.04
C CYS A 38 13.04 0.38 7.01
N ASN A 39 12.51 -0.60 7.76
CA ASN A 39 13.31 -1.39 8.69
C ASN A 39 14.40 -2.18 7.95
N GLU A 40 14.07 -2.80 6.81
CA GLU A 40 15.06 -3.51 5.98
C GLU A 40 16.17 -2.59 5.46
N ILE A 41 15.85 -1.35 5.06
CA ILE A 41 16.86 -0.34 4.70
C ILE A 41 17.77 -0.03 5.89
N MET A 42 17.18 0.22 7.06
CA MET A 42 17.93 0.57 8.27
C MET A 42 18.85 -0.55 8.71
N ASP A 43 18.36 -1.80 8.71
CA ASP A 43 19.14 -2.98 9.08
C ASP A 43 20.27 -3.22 8.08
N GLY A 44 20.00 -3.13 6.78
CA GLY A 44 21.04 -3.29 5.76
C GLY A 44 22.13 -2.22 5.85
N PHE A 45 21.77 -0.97 6.17
CA PHE A 45 22.75 0.08 6.42
C PHE A 45 23.57 -0.17 7.70
N ALA A 46 22.94 -0.67 8.77
CA ALA A 46 23.64 -1.06 10.00
C ALA A 46 24.64 -2.21 9.78
N GLU A 47 24.34 -3.12 8.84
CA GLU A 47 25.25 -4.19 8.40
C GLU A 47 26.38 -3.71 7.47
N GLY A 48 26.41 -2.42 7.10
CA GLY A 48 27.43 -1.84 6.24
C GLY A 48 27.26 -2.17 4.75
N LYS A 49 26.05 -2.53 4.32
CA LYS A 49 25.73 -2.76 2.90
C LYS A 49 25.60 -1.42 2.17
N ASP A 50 26.13 -1.35 0.96
CA ASP A 50 25.79 -0.27 0.03
C ASP A 50 24.44 -0.63 -0.62
N LEU A 51 23.44 0.19 -0.36
CA LEU A 51 22.06 -0.03 -0.84
C LEU A 51 21.67 1.02 -1.87
N VAL A 52 21.07 0.58 -2.98
CA VAL A 52 20.33 1.48 -3.89
C VAL A 52 18.83 1.30 -3.62
N VAL A 53 18.16 2.40 -3.29
CA VAL A 53 16.73 2.46 -3.04
C VAL A 53 16.05 3.19 -4.19
N SER A 54 15.05 2.58 -4.81
CA SER A 54 14.21 3.24 -5.83
C SER A 54 12.82 3.50 -5.30
N VAL A 55 12.36 4.75 -5.39
CA VAL A 55 11.00 5.14 -5.02
C VAL A 55 10.17 5.27 -6.28
N MET A 56 9.00 4.63 -6.32
CA MET A 56 8.02 4.81 -7.38
C MET A 56 6.82 5.58 -6.84
N SER A 57 6.51 6.72 -7.47
CA SER A 57 5.28 7.46 -7.18
C SER A 57 4.18 7.02 -8.16
N ALA A 58 3.10 6.43 -7.65
CA ALA A 58 1.95 6.04 -8.45
C ALA A 58 0.69 6.70 -7.90
N MET A 59 0.04 7.55 -8.71
CA MET A 59 -1.25 8.18 -8.42
C MET A 59 -1.39 8.87 -7.04
N GLY A 60 -0.31 9.48 -6.53
CA GLY A 60 -0.33 10.26 -5.27
C GLY A 60 0.17 9.51 -4.03
N GLU A 61 0.64 8.27 -4.18
CA GLU A 61 1.31 7.48 -3.14
C GLU A 61 2.76 7.20 -3.57
N GLU A 62 3.72 7.32 -2.65
CA GLU A 62 5.15 6.97 -2.85
C GLU A 62 5.39 5.57 -2.25
N GLN A 63 5.90 4.62 -3.05
CA GLN A 63 6.25 3.26 -2.62
C GLN A 63 7.75 3.00 -2.82
N ILE A 64 8.40 2.26 -1.91
CA ILE A 64 9.82 1.90 -2.04
C ILE A 64 9.91 0.55 -2.77
N CYS A 65 10.33 0.55 -4.03
CA CYS A 65 10.07 -0.60 -4.93
C CYS A 65 11.23 -1.59 -5.07
N ALA A 66 12.41 -1.32 -4.49
CA ALA A 66 13.52 -2.27 -4.50
C ALA A 66 14.66 -1.83 -3.57
N LEU A 67 15.08 -2.76 -2.71
CA LEU A 67 16.37 -2.77 -2.03
C LEU A 67 17.35 -3.60 -2.84
N LYS A 68 18.43 -3.01 -3.35
CA LYS A 68 19.50 -3.75 -4.01
C LYS A 68 20.83 -3.50 -3.33
N ASP A 69 21.39 -4.55 -2.75
CA ASP A 69 22.78 -4.60 -2.26
C ASP A 69 23.73 -4.53 -3.46
N ILE A 70 24.61 -3.53 -3.46
CA ILE A 70 25.59 -3.26 -4.51
C ILE A 70 27.03 -3.36 -3.99
N GLY A 71 27.29 -4.24 -3.02
CA GLY A 71 28.62 -4.50 -2.44
C GLY A 71 29.79 -4.54 -3.44
N PRO A 72 31.05 -4.39 -2.96
CA PRO A 72 32.19 -4.06 -3.81
C PRO A 72 32.43 -5.10 -4.91
N LYS A 73 32.63 -4.60 -6.13
CA LYS A 73 32.83 -5.36 -7.39
C LYS A 73 33.85 -6.48 -7.30
#